data_AF-A0A9N9MP22-F1
#
_entry.id   AF-A0A9N9MP22-F1
#
_cell.length_a   1.000
_cell.length_b   1.000
_cell.length_c   1.000
_cell.angle_alpha   90.00
_cell.angle_beta   90.00
_cell.angle_gamma   90.00
#
_symmetry.space_group_name_H-M   'P 1'
#
loop_
_entity.id
_entity.type
_entity.pdbx_description
1 polymer ?
#
loop_
_entity_poly.entity_id
_entity_poly.type
_entity_poly.pdbx_seq_one_letter_code
_entity_poly.pdbx_strand_id
1 'polypeptide(L)'
;MTPNRWNDIQKNIQELTGKEFGVRSLKERIQLLVDKFRQKVEHDEYKSGIEEEVTEMDDLHEIILLIDEVLNQKKTKSSSYQRGLEKREQAMENITKEGNQIGPLFGVGPNLLEPPEEDKEYIQVIIEDEQDMQTEMQSVNKENNFVRPIEPETPRISIGIGRGNGRRVANRGRSGGSTPSRLKRTGIKQTSMKFLETKNERWFETRRRELDLEERRFEFDKEERRRNLAINEARLDLEQKRFEAELNIFNNQNKLMNNQQKLMEMAFQNLKNKHE
;
A
#
# COMPACT_ATOMS: atom_id res chain seq x y z
N MET A 1 5.09 -29.52 0.70
CA MET A 1 6.41 -30.03 0.29
C MET A 1 6.90 -31.08 1.27
N THR A 2 7.73 -32.03 0.81
CA THR A 2 8.55 -32.85 1.70
C THR A 2 9.53 -31.92 2.45
N PRO A 3 9.85 -32.18 3.72
CA PRO A 3 10.77 -31.36 4.52
C PRO A 3 12.13 -31.10 3.84
N ASN A 4 12.51 -31.94 2.88
CA ASN A 4 13.83 -31.97 2.26
C ASN A 4 14.06 -30.88 1.19
N ARG A 5 13.03 -30.30 0.58
CA ARG A 5 13.21 -29.30 -0.51
C ARG A 5 13.96 -28.03 -0.07
N TRP A 6 13.82 -27.64 1.19
CA TRP A 6 14.56 -26.50 1.74
C TRP A 6 16.06 -26.77 1.84
N ASN A 7 16.46 -28.03 2.02
CA ASN A 7 17.86 -28.42 2.05
C ASN A 7 18.46 -28.39 0.63
N ASP A 8 17.67 -28.77 -0.38
CA ASP A 8 18.09 -28.67 -1.79
C ASP A 8 18.29 -27.20 -2.19
N ILE A 9 17.35 -26.32 -1.81
CA ILE A 9 17.47 -24.87 -2.04
C ILE A 9 18.70 -24.30 -1.31
N GLN A 10 18.89 -24.68 -0.05
CA GLN A 10 20.04 -24.26 0.73
C GLN A 10 21.36 -24.67 0.06
N LYS A 11 21.45 -25.92 -0.39
CA LYS A 11 22.63 -26.45 -1.09
C LYS A 11 22.90 -25.69 -2.39
N ASN A 12 21.86 -25.47 -3.21
CA ASN A 12 22.00 -24.71 -4.46
C ASN A 12 22.46 -23.26 -4.21
N ILE A 13 21.90 -22.59 -3.21
CA ILE A 13 22.31 -21.22 -2.85
C ILE A 13 23.76 -21.21 -2.34
N GLN A 14 24.16 -22.21 -1.56
CA GLN A 14 25.53 -22.35 -1.09
C GLN A 14 26.50 -22.57 -2.26
N GLU A 15 26.15 -23.42 -3.22
CA GLU A 15 26.96 -23.65 -4.44
C GLU A 15 27.12 -22.38 -5.28
N LEU A 16 26.06 -21.58 -5.43
CA LEU A 16 26.09 -20.35 -6.21
C LEU A 16 26.82 -19.19 -5.53
N THR A 17 26.63 -19.04 -4.22
CA THR A 17 27.12 -17.85 -3.49
C THR A 17 28.43 -18.11 -2.73
N GLY A 18 28.80 -19.37 -2.55
CA GLY A 18 29.92 -19.80 -1.70
C GLY A 18 29.68 -19.57 -0.20
N LYS A 19 28.45 -19.21 0.22
CA LYS A 19 28.12 -18.87 1.60
C LYS A 19 27.09 -19.84 2.17
N GLU A 20 27.31 -20.23 3.43
CA GLU A 20 26.37 -21.07 4.16
C GLU A 20 25.27 -20.21 4.79
N PHE A 21 24.03 -20.51 4.43
CA PHE A 21 22.85 -19.91 5.04
C PHE A 21 22.04 -20.98 5.75
N GLY A 22 21.54 -20.69 6.95
CA GLY A 22 20.59 -21.59 7.62
C GLY A 22 19.24 -21.58 6.92
N VAL A 23 18.56 -22.74 6.86
CA VAL A 23 17.20 -22.87 6.30
C VAL A 23 16.23 -21.83 6.87
N ARG A 24 16.34 -21.54 8.17
CA ARG A 24 15.52 -20.52 8.83
C ARG A 24 15.76 -19.12 8.26
N SER A 25 17.02 -18.74 8.10
CA SER A 25 17.40 -17.43 7.55
C SER A 25 16.98 -17.28 6.09
N LEU A 26 17.04 -18.36 5.30
CA LEU A 26 16.53 -18.38 3.93
C LEU A 26 15.02 -18.16 3.88
N LYS A 27 14.26 -18.83 4.75
CA LYS A 27 12.81 -18.63 4.87
C LYS A 27 12.46 -17.20 5.27
N GLU A 28 13.11 -16.68 6.30
CA GLU A 28 12.89 -15.30 6.77
C GLU A 28 13.23 -14.29 5.66
N ARG A 29 14.32 -14.52 4.91
CA ARG A 29 14.72 -13.63 3.81
C ARG A 29 13.76 -13.68 2.63
N ILE A 30 13.30 -14.86 2.25
CA ILE A 30 12.30 -15.04 1.18
C ILE A 30 10.99 -14.38 1.60
N GLN A 31 10.54 -14.57 2.85
CA GLN A 31 9.35 -13.90 3.36
C GLN A 31 9.48 -12.38 3.27
N LEU A 32 10.61 -11.81 3.71
CA LEU A 32 10.87 -10.37 3.60
C LEU A 32 10.86 -9.87 2.15
N LEU A 33 11.32 -10.69 1.20
CA LEU A 33 11.25 -10.35 -0.22
C LEU A 33 9.79 -10.34 -0.68
N VAL A 34 9.03 -11.40 -0.39
CA VAL A 34 7.60 -11.48 -0.72
C VAL A 34 6.84 -10.29 -0.14
N ASP A 35 7.08 -9.94 1.13
CA ASP A 35 6.40 -8.81 1.78
C ASP A 35 6.76 -7.47 1.10
N LYS A 36 8.04 -7.26 0.76
CA LYS A 36 8.46 -6.06 0.02
C LYS A 36 7.85 -5.99 -1.38
N PHE A 37 7.73 -7.12 -2.05
CA PHE A 37 7.11 -7.18 -3.37
C PHE A 37 5.61 -6.89 -3.29
N ARG A 38 4.88 -7.46 -2.32
CA ARG A 38 3.47 -7.11 -2.09
C ARG A 38 3.27 -5.63 -1.82
N GLN A 39 4.12 -5.02 -0.98
CA GLN A 39 4.08 -3.59 -0.72
C GLN A 39 4.34 -2.75 -1.98
N LYS A 40 5.25 -3.21 -2.85
CA LYS A 40 5.53 -2.54 -4.12
C LYS A 40 4.32 -2.61 -5.05
N VAL A 41 3.71 -3.78 -5.21
CA VAL A 41 2.52 -3.96 -6.05
C VAL A 41 1.36 -3.11 -5.55
N GLU A 42 1.07 -3.15 -4.25
CA GLU A 42 0.03 -2.31 -3.64
C GLU A 42 0.31 -0.81 -3.85
N HIS A 43 1.58 -0.39 -3.76
CA HIS A 43 1.98 0.99 -4.02
C HIS A 43 1.88 1.37 -5.50
N ASP A 44 2.22 0.46 -6.42
CA ASP A 44 2.20 0.70 -7.86
C ASP A 44 0.75 0.70 -8.37
N GLU A 45 -0.11 -0.21 -7.88
CA GLU A 45 -1.57 -0.19 -8.09
C GLU A 45 -2.22 1.11 -7.58
N TYR A 46 -1.76 1.61 -6.42
CA TYR A 46 -2.26 2.87 -5.85
C TYR A 46 -1.78 4.11 -6.61
N LYS A 47 -0.60 4.06 -7.22
CA LYS A 47 -0.02 5.19 -7.96
C LYS A 47 -0.46 5.29 -9.42
N SER A 48 -0.71 4.17 -10.10
CA SER A 48 -0.67 4.21 -11.56
C SER A 48 -1.93 4.82 -12.19
N GLY A 49 -3.15 4.46 -11.77
CA GLY A 49 -4.39 4.85 -12.50
C GLY A 49 -4.34 4.56 -14.01
N ILE A 50 -3.35 3.80 -14.46
CA ILE A 50 -2.92 3.52 -15.82
C ILE A 50 -2.48 2.06 -15.79
N GLU A 51 -3.15 1.23 -16.58
CA GLU A 51 -2.82 -0.19 -16.76
C GLU A 51 -1.38 -0.29 -17.31
N GLU A 52 -0.46 -0.80 -16.51
CA GLU A 52 0.94 -0.98 -16.91
C GLU A 52 1.10 -2.29 -17.68
N GLU A 53 1.95 -2.28 -18.72
CA GLU A 53 2.25 -3.47 -19.52
C GLU A 53 2.91 -4.55 -18.66
N VAL A 54 2.35 -5.76 -18.68
CA VAL A 54 2.84 -6.94 -17.94
C VAL A 54 4.33 -7.13 -18.20
N THR A 55 5.13 -7.01 -17.15
CA THR A 55 6.58 -7.22 -17.20
C THR A 55 6.93 -8.64 -16.79
N GLU A 56 8.11 -9.15 -17.18
CA GLU A 56 8.63 -10.46 -16.71
C GLU A 56 8.71 -10.55 -15.16
N MET A 57 8.65 -9.40 -14.46
CA MET A 57 8.55 -9.30 -13.01
C MET A 57 7.19 -9.78 -12.47
N ASP A 58 6.13 -9.59 -13.25
CA ASP A 58 4.76 -10.00 -12.92
C ASP A 58 4.59 -11.51 -13.09
N ASP A 59 5.22 -12.11 -14.10
CA ASP A 59 5.32 -13.57 -14.24
C ASP A 59 6.04 -14.22 -13.05
N LEU A 60 7.13 -13.59 -12.58
CA LEU A 60 7.82 -14.02 -11.37
C LEU A 60 6.94 -13.90 -10.12
N HIS A 61 6.11 -12.86 -10.06
CA HIS A 61 5.16 -12.67 -8.96
C HIS A 61 4.06 -13.73 -9.00
N GLU A 62 3.51 -14.07 -10.16
CA GLU A 62 2.53 -15.13 -10.32
C GLU A 62 3.10 -16.48 -9.86
N ILE A 63 4.35 -16.79 -10.24
CA ILE A 63 5.06 -18.00 -9.77
C ILE A 63 5.23 -17.98 -8.25
N ILE A 64 5.58 -16.84 -7.65
CA ILE A 64 5.73 -16.71 -6.20
C ILE A 64 4.39 -16.87 -5.48
N LEU A 65 3.31 -16.31 -6.01
CA LEU A 65 1.96 -16.45 -5.46
C LEU A 65 1.46 -17.89 -5.56
N LEU A 66 1.69 -18.57 -6.69
CA LEU A 66 1.43 -20.00 -6.85
C LEU A 66 2.22 -20.83 -5.84
N ILE A 67 3.49 -20.49 -5.58
CA ILE A 67 4.30 -21.15 -4.54
C ILE A 67 3.70 -20.90 -3.15
N ASP A 68 3.32 -19.66 -2.82
CA ASP A 68 2.73 -19.31 -1.51
C ASP A 68 1.37 -19.99 -1.31
N GLU A 69 0.55 -20.08 -2.35
CA GLU A 69 -0.74 -20.78 -2.31
C GLU A 69 -0.54 -22.29 -2.09
N VAL A 70 0.37 -22.93 -2.82
CA VAL A 70 0.72 -24.34 -2.61
C VAL A 70 1.32 -24.59 -1.21
N LEU A 71 2.02 -23.59 -0.64
CA LEU A 71 2.55 -23.65 0.73
C LEU A 71 1.46 -23.46 1.79
N ASN A 72 0.47 -22.60 1.55
CA ASN A 72 -0.58 -22.24 2.51
C ASN A 72 -1.85 -23.11 2.42
N GLN A 73 -2.12 -23.78 1.29
CA GLN A 73 -3.17 -24.80 1.18
C GLN A 73 -2.95 -25.99 2.15
N LYS A 74 -1.71 -26.19 2.63
CA LYS A 74 -1.40 -27.17 3.69
C LYS A 74 -1.65 -26.67 5.12
N LYS A 75 -2.02 -25.40 5.29
CA LYS A 75 -2.53 -24.82 6.54
C LYS A 75 -4.05 -24.70 6.52
N THR A 76 -4.75 -25.49 5.70
CA THR A 76 -6.18 -25.72 5.93
C THR A 76 -6.34 -26.20 7.36
N LYS A 77 -7.08 -25.37 8.09
CA LYS A 77 -7.41 -25.40 9.51
C LYS A 77 -7.26 -26.80 10.07
N SER A 78 -6.39 -26.96 11.08
CA SER A 78 -6.19 -28.22 11.78
C SER A 78 -7.54 -28.90 11.99
N SER A 79 -7.65 -30.16 11.55
CA SER A 79 -8.83 -31.03 11.66
C SER A 79 -9.58 -30.94 13.02
N SER A 80 -8.90 -30.51 14.09
CA SER A 80 -9.49 -30.19 15.39
C SER A 80 -10.48 -29.02 15.40
N TYR A 81 -10.27 -27.93 14.64
CA TYR A 81 -11.17 -26.78 14.61
C TYR A 81 -12.46 -27.11 13.85
N GLN A 82 -12.33 -27.86 12.76
CA GLN A 82 -13.45 -28.30 11.93
C GLN A 82 -14.32 -29.32 12.68
N ARG A 83 -13.72 -30.28 13.39
CA ARG A 83 -14.44 -31.14 14.35
C ARG A 83 -15.13 -30.36 15.47
N GLY A 84 -14.54 -29.23 15.90
CA GLY A 84 -15.13 -28.37 16.93
C GLY A 84 -16.37 -27.62 16.44
N LEU A 85 -16.40 -27.23 15.18
CA LEU A 85 -17.56 -26.61 14.52
C LEU A 85 -18.66 -27.64 14.26
N GLU A 86 -18.33 -28.81 13.69
CA GLU A 86 -19.30 -29.88 13.43
C GLU A 86 -19.99 -30.36 14.72
N LYS A 87 -19.25 -30.49 15.84
CA LYS A 87 -19.85 -30.83 17.14
C LYS A 87 -20.80 -29.75 17.66
N ARG A 88 -20.50 -28.47 17.38
CA ARG A 88 -21.35 -27.35 17.79
C ARG A 88 -22.64 -27.31 16.96
N GLU A 89 -22.53 -27.59 15.66
CA GLU A 89 -23.66 -27.65 14.74
C GLU A 89 -24.57 -28.85 15.04
N GLN A 90 -24.00 -30.03 15.30
CA GLN A 90 -24.76 -31.21 15.76
C GLN A 90 -25.46 -30.99 17.11
N ALA A 91 -24.84 -30.25 18.03
CA ALA A 91 -25.48 -29.89 19.30
C ALA A 91 -26.69 -28.95 19.09
N MET A 92 -26.58 -27.99 18.16
CA MET A 92 -27.68 -27.10 17.81
C MET A 92 -28.84 -27.86 17.14
N GLU A 93 -28.54 -28.81 16.24
CA GLU A 93 -29.58 -29.66 15.64
C GLU A 93 -30.29 -30.57 16.65
N ASN A 94 -29.59 -31.07 17.67
CA ASN A 94 -30.21 -31.90 18.69
C ASN A 94 -31.14 -31.07 19.59
N ILE A 95 -30.79 -29.82 19.88
CA ILE A 95 -31.66 -28.89 20.64
C ILE A 95 -32.94 -28.60 19.86
N THR A 96 -32.88 -28.38 18.54
CA THR A 96 -34.07 -28.17 17.72
C THR A 96 -34.90 -29.43 17.53
N LYS A 97 -34.30 -30.62 17.54
CA LYS A 97 -35.02 -31.91 17.46
C LYS A 97 -35.69 -32.29 18.79
N GLU A 98 -35.08 -31.99 19.93
CA GLU A 98 -35.65 -32.26 21.26
C GLU A 98 -36.66 -31.19 21.74
N GLY A 99 -36.61 -29.98 21.18
CA GLY A 99 -37.56 -28.90 21.45
C GLY A 99 -39.01 -29.17 20.99
N ASN A 100 -39.25 -30.24 20.23
CA ASN A 100 -40.59 -30.59 19.72
C ASN A 100 -41.45 -31.46 20.66
N GLN A 101 -41.02 -31.66 21.93
CA GLN A 101 -41.83 -32.37 22.95
C GLN A 101 -42.23 -31.52 24.16
N ILE A 102 -41.94 -30.21 24.18
CA ILE A 102 -42.53 -29.31 25.18
C ILE A 102 -43.77 -28.68 24.56
N GLY A 103 -44.92 -29.21 24.95
CA GLY A 103 -46.23 -28.79 24.45
C GLY A 103 -46.48 -27.29 24.62
N PRO A 104 -47.31 -26.69 23.74
CA PRO A 104 -47.56 -25.26 23.73
C PRO A 104 -48.44 -24.89 24.92
N LEU A 105 -47.84 -24.35 25.98
CA LEU A 105 -48.56 -23.68 27.06
C LEU A 105 -48.40 -22.17 26.91
N PHE A 106 -48.89 -21.60 25.81
CA PHE A 106 -49.48 -20.26 25.73
C PHE A 106 -49.92 -20.01 24.28
N GLY A 107 -51.23 -19.97 24.06
CA GLY A 107 -51.83 -19.61 22.79
C GLY A 107 -51.67 -18.11 22.54
N VAL A 108 -50.84 -17.78 21.55
CA VAL A 108 -50.91 -16.50 20.84
C VAL A 108 -50.79 -16.87 19.36
N GLY A 109 -51.86 -16.61 18.62
CA GLY A 109 -52.06 -17.10 17.27
C GLY A 109 -51.08 -16.53 16.24
N PRO A 110 -50.91 -17.22 15.09
CA PRO A 110 -50.08 -16.73 14.01
C PRO A 110 -50.89 -15.73 13.19
N ASN A 111 -50.78 -14.45 13.57
CA ASN A 111 -51.08 -13.34 12.68
C ASN A 111 -49.96 -12.31 12.86
N LEU A 112 -48.78 -12.65 12.35
CA LEU A 112 -47.71 -11.69 12.17
C LEU A 112 -47.62 -11.36 10.68
N LEU A 113 -48.43 -10.34 10.37
CA LEU A 113 -48.32 -9.39 9.27
C LEU A 113 -46.98 -9.48 8.52
N GLU A 114 -47.02 -9.97 7.29
CA GLU A 114 -45.94 -9.75 6.34
C GLU A 114 -45.80 -8.23 6.14
N PRO A 115 -44.61 -7.65 6.35
CA PRO A 115 -44.41 -6.22 6.12
C PRO A 115 -44.58 -5.91 4.62
N PRO A 116 -45.24 -4.80 4.27
CA PRO A 116 -45.40 -4.38 2.89
C PRO A 116 -44.03 -4.17 2.22
N GLU A 117 -43.88 -4.64 0.99
CA GLU A 117 -42.62 -4.70 0.26
C GLU A 117 -42.04 -3.34 -0.18
N GLU A 118 -42.64 -2.22 0.22
CA GLU A 118 -42.36 -0.90 -0.34
C GLU A 118 -41.20 -0.13 0.35
N ASP A 119 -40.66 -0.61 1.48
CA ASP A 119 -39.61 0.10 2.24
C ASP A 119 -38.18 -0.44 2.00
N LYS A 120 -37.96 -1.31 1.01
CA LYS A 120 -36.61 -1.86 0.73
C LYS A 120 -35.69 -0.87 -0.01
N GLU A 121 -36.23 0.12 -0.70
CA GLU A 121 -35.40 1.13 -1.41
C GLU A 121 -34.86 2.23 -0.48
N TYR A 122 -35.51 2.51 0.65
CA TYR A 122 -35.07 3.59 1.54
C TYR A 122 -33.90 3.20 2.45
N ILE A 123 -33.68 1.90 2.69
CA ILE A 123 -32.58 1.39 3.51
C ILE A 123 -31.26 1.35 2.72
N GLN A 124 -31.33 1.26 1.38
CA GLN A 124 -30.12 1.24 0.54
C GLN A 124 -29.42 2.60 0.47
N VAL A 125 -30.18 3.70 0.48
CA VAL A 125 -29.63 5.07 0.36
C VAL A 125 -28.91 5.52 1.63
N ILE A 126 -29.33 5.07 2.81
CA ILE A 126 -28.70 5.45 4.10
C ILE A 126 -27.35 4.73 4.31
N ILE A 127 -27.14 3.57 3.68
CA ILE A 127 -25.91 2.79 3.80
C ILE A 127 -24.79 3.35 2.90
N GLU A 128 -25.13 3.97 1.76
CA GLU A 128 -24.15 4.54 0.84
C GLU A 128 -23.54 5.85 1.39
N ASP A 129 -24.34 6.72 2.01
CA ASP A 129 -23.84 7.98 2.58
C ASP A 129 -22.97 7.79 3.85
N GLU A 130 -23.15 6.69 4.62
CA GLU A 130 -22.28 6.37 5.76
C GLU A 130 -20.94 5.73 5.35
N GLN A 131 -20.84 5.10 4.18
CA GLN A 131 -19.59 4.51 3.68
C GLN A 131 -18.62 5.58 3.13
N ASP A 132 -19.14 6.63 2.51
CA ASP A 132 -18.31 7.73 1.99
C ASP A 132 -17.68 8.56 3.13
N MET A 133 -18.42 8.81 4.21
CA MET A 133 -17.88 9.51 5.38
C MET A 133 -16.84 8.70 6.18
N GLN A 134 -16.91 7.37 6.18
CA GLN A 134 -15.91 6.52 6.83
C GLN A 134 -14.61 6.40 6.02
N THR A 135 -14.71 6.49 4.69
CA THR A 135 -13.55 6.47 3.79
C THR A 135 -12.74 7.77 3.90
N GLU A 136 -13.41 8.90 4.10
CA GLU A 136 -12.75 10.21 4.27
C GLU A 136 -12.13 10.38 5.68
N MET A 137 -12.64 9.69 6.72
CA MET A 137 -12.04 9.71 8.06
C MET A 137 -10.83 8.76 8.23
N GLN A 138 -10.62 7.80 7.33
CA GLN A 138 -9.46 6.90 7.38
C GLN A 138 -8.23 7.41 6.60
N SER A 139 -8.39 8.38 5.71
CA SER A 139 -7.29 9.02 4.96
C SER A 139 -6.45 9.98 5.82
N VAL A 140 -6.98 10.47 6.94
CA VAL A 140 -6.30 11.46 7.81
C VAL A 140 -5.24 10.82 8.74
N ASN A 141 -5.15 9.49 8.81
CA ASN A 141 -4.35 8.80 9.86
C ASN A 141 -3.05 8.12 9.41
N LYS A 142 -2.56 8.31 8.18
CA LYS A 142 -1.35 7.57 7.71
C LYS A 142 -0.25 8.41 7.05
N GLU A 143 -0.21 9.72 7.26
CA GLU A 143 0.99 10.50 6.94
C GLU A 143 1.86 10.72 8.18
N ASN A 144 2.67 9.72 8.54
CA ASN A 144 3.77 9.91 9.48
C ASN A 144 4.92 8.93 9.19
N ASN A 145 5.40 8.91 7.95
CA ASN A 145 6.75 8.46 7.63
C ASN A 145 7.56 9.64 7.06
N PHE A 146 7.87 10.58 7.95
CA PHE A 146 8.85 11.63 7.74
C PHE A 146 10.24 10.98 7.62
N VAL A 147 10.76 10.89 6.39
CA VAL A 147 12.18 10.63 6.14
C VAL A 147 12.94 11.78 6.78
N ARG A 148 13.61 11.51 7.91
CA ARG A 148 14.41 12.51 8.60
C ARG A 148 15.48 13.05 7.64
N PRO A 149 15.55 14.38 7.44
CA PRO A 149 16.69 14.98 6.77
C PRO A 149 17.97 14.56 7.48
N ILE A 150 18.99 14.19 6.71
CA ILE A 150 20.32 13.91 7.23
C ILE A 150 20.85 15.21 7.83
N GLU A 151 20.80 15.33 9.15
CA GLU A 151 21.33 16.50 9.86
C GLU A 151 22.86 16.56 9.65
N PRO A 152 23.43 17.74 9.32
CA PRO A 152 24.87 17.90 9.29
C PRO A 152 25.42 17.69 10.69
N GLU A 153 26.45 16.85 10.82
CA GLU A 153 27.06 16.49 12.09
C GLU A 153 27.48 17.73 12.89
N THR A 154 26.69 18.10 13.89
CA THR A 154 27.11 19.10 14.86
C THR A 154 28.24 18.51 15.72
N PRO A 155 29.32 19.27 16.00
CA PRO A 155 30.44 18.78 16.79
C PRO A 155 29.96 18.31 18.17
N ARG A 156 30.14 17.03 18.46
CA ARG A 156 29.83 16.41 19.75
C ARG A 156 30.66 17.10 20.85
N ILE A 157 30.00 17.99 21.61
CA ILE A 157 30.53 18.41 22.91
C ILE A 157 30.39 17.22 23.85
N SER A 158 31.51 16.54 24.09
CA SER A 158 31.63 15.46 25.06
C SER A 158 31.43 16.00 26.47
N ILE A 159 30.18 15.97 26.96
CA ILE A 159 29.92 16.09 28.39
C ILE A 159 30.42 14.78 29.02
N GLY A 160 31.64 14.83 29.54
CA GLY A 160 32.25 13.75 30.30
C GLY A 160 31.36 13.42 31.49
N ILE A 161 30.63 12.31 31.40
CA ILE A 161 30.01 11.64 32.54
C ILE A 161 31.16 11.07 33.36
N GLY A 162 31.67 11.89 34.28
CA GLY A 162 32.64 11.47 35.28
C GLY A 162 32.06 10.30 36.06
N ARG A 163 32.68 9.13 35.90
CA ARG A 163 32.53 8.00 36.81
C ARG A 163 33.09 8.40 38.17
N GLY A 164 32.26 9.07 38.97
CA GLY A 164 32.54 9.35 40.37
C GLY A 164 32.38 8.09 41.19
N ASN A 165 33.50 7.41 41.46
CA ASN A 165 33.64 6.58 42.65
C ASN A 165 33.43 7.46 43.88
N GLY A 166 32.51 7.09 44.78
CA GLY A 166 32.59 7.59 46.15
C GLY A 166 31.29 7.70 46.92
N ARG A 167 31.24 6.92 48.00
CA ARG A 167 30.56 7.17 49.27
C ARG A 167 29.05 6.92 49.32
N ARG A 168 28.74 5.71 49.78
CA ARG A 168 27.59 5.43 50.65
C ARG A 168 27.61 6.43 51.81
N VAL A 169 26.59 7.29 51.89
CA VAL A 169 26.30 8.08 53.08
C VAL A 169 25.10 7.45 53.75
N ALA A 170 25.30 7.02 55.00
CA ALA A 170 24.29 6.43 55.86
C ALA A 170 23.20 7.46 56.16
N ASN A 171 21.94 7.06 55.97
CA ASN A 171 20.77 7.84 56.35
C ASN A 171 20.40 7.51 57.81
N ARG A 172 20.79 8.38 58.76
CA ARG A 172 20.30 8.41 60.15
C ARG A 172 19.91 9.85 60.51
N GLY A 173 18.75 10.01 61.14
CA GLY A 173 18.22 11.24 61.75
C GLY A 173 17.25 11.97 60.83
N ARG A 174 15.92 12.02 61.06
CA ARG A 174 15.18 12.38 62.29
C ARG A 174 15.64 13.71 62.91
N SER A 175 15.21 14.80 62.28
CA SER A 175 14.81 16.07 62.91
C SER A 175 13.80 16.70 61.91
N GLY A 176 12.59 17.11 62.26
CA GLY A 176 12.21 17.82 63.47
C GLY A 176 12.19 19.31 63.18
N GLY A 177 11.10 19.79 62.58
CA GLY A 177 10.69 21.21 62.65
C GLY A 177 11.38 22.19 61.70
N SER A 178 10.72 22.48 60.57
CA SER A 178 10.57 23.87 60.13
C SER A 178 9.30 23.98 59.30
N THR A 179 8.33 24.72 59.84
CA THR A 179 7.03 24.99 59.22
C THR A 179 7.23 25.68 57.87
N PRO A 180 6.55 25.24 56.80
CA PRO A 180 6.70 25.86 55.49
C PRO A 180 6.20 27.30 55.56
N SER A 181 7.17 28.21 55.47
CA SER A 181 6.98 29.64 55.26
C SER A 181 5.92 29.87 54.20
N ARG A 182 4.91 30.65 54.58
CA ARG A 182 3.73 31.03 53.80
C ARG A 182 4.17 31.89 52.62
N LEU A 183 4.72 31.25 51.58
CA LEU A 183 5.10 31.86 50.32
C LEU A 183 3.88 32.56 49.72
N LYS A 184 3.98 33.87 49.58
CA LYS A 184 2.95 34.76 49.04
C LYS A 184 2.55 34.26 47.64
N ARG A 185 1.29 33.82 47.51
CA ARG A 185 0.67 33.17 46.34
C ARG A 185 0.43 34.09 45.12
N THR A 186 1.21 35.15 44.93
CA THR A 186 0.90 36.17 43.90
C THR A 186 1.77 36.12 42.63
N GLY A 187 2.72 35.17 42.50
CA GLY A 187 3.61 35.07 41.32
C GLY A 187 3.32 33.94 40.32
N ILE A 188 2.49 32.95 40.64
CA ILE A 188 2.31 31.73 39.82
C ILE A 188 1.49 31.99 38.54
N LYS A 189 0.64 33.03 38.54
CA LYS A 189 -0.29 33.29 37.43
C LYS A 189 0.38 33.92 36.19
N GLN A 190 1.45 34.71 36.36
CA GLN A 190 2.12 35.35 35.22
C GLN A 190 3.02 34.37 34.47
N THR A 191 3.68 33.45 35.18
CA THR A 191 4.49 32.41 34.56
C THR A 191 3.63 31.39 33.83
N SER A 192 2.44 31.06 34.34
CA SER A 192 1.49 30.18 33.63
C SER A 192 0.94 30.81 32.35
N MET A 193 0.65 32.11 32.34
CA MET A 193 0.16 32.80 31.13
C MET A 193 1.22 32.85 30.03
N LYS A 194 2.46 33.25 30.37
CA LYS A 194 3.57 33.23 29.41
C LYS A 194 3.84 31.83 28.84
N PHE A 195 3.71 30.81 29.68
CA PHE A 195 3.83 29.42 29.23
C PHE A 195 2.74 29.05 28.23
N LEU A 196 1.49 29.45 28.46
CA LEU A 196 0.39 29.23 27.51
C LEU A 196 0.60 29.98 26.20
N GLU A 197 1.05 31.24 26.25
CA GLU A 197 1.38 32.03 25.05
C GLU A 197 2.48 31.36 24.23
N THR A 198 3.60 30.99 24.86
CA THR A 198 4.72 30.31 24.19
C THR A 198 4.29 28.96 23.62
N LYS A 199 3.43 28.22 24.33
CA LYS A 199 2.89 26.95 23.85
C LYS A 199 1.99 27.16 22.63
N ASN A 200 1.16 28.19 22.64
CA ASN A 200 0.27 28.53 21.53
C ASN A 200 1.06 28.99 20.31
N GLU A 201 2.08 29.84 20.50
CA GLU A 201 2.98 30.29 19.45
C GLU A 201 3.71 29.11 18.78
N ARG A 202 4.28 28.20 19.57
CA ARG A 202 4.90 26.97 19.03
C ARG A 202 3.92 26.10 18.26
N TRP A 203 2.66 26.04 18.71
CA TRP A 203 1.63 25.29 18.01
C TRP A 203 1.32 25.92 16.64
N PHE A 204 1.15 27.25 16.58
CA PHE A 204 0.95 27.96 15.32
C PHE A 204 2.15 27.87 14.37
N GLU A 205 3.37 27.96 14.89
CA GLU A 205 4.58 27.77 14.08
C GLU A 205 4.65 26.36 13.49
N THR A 206 4.33 25.34 14.30
CA THR A 206 4.30 23.95 13.84
C THR A 206 3.25 23.79 12.75
N ARG A 207 2.05 24.32 12.96
CA ARG A 207 0.97 24.26 11.97
C ARG A 207 1.31 25.01 10.68
N ARG A 208 1.98 26.16 10.78
CA ARG A 208 2.46 26.90 9.61
C ARG A 208 3.47 26.08 8.80
N ARG A 209 4.44 25.44 9.47
CA ARG A 209 5.42 24.57 8.79
C ARG A 209 4.75 23.35 8.13
N GLU A 210 3.73 22.78 8.75
CA GLU A 210 2.93 21.70 8.15
C GLU A 210 2.28 22.16 6.84
N LEU A 211 1.60 23.32 6.86
CA LEU A 211 0.97 23.89 5.67
C LEU A 211 1.99 24.22 4.57
N ASP A 212 3.15 24.78 4.93
CA ASP A 212 4.22 25.07 3.95
C ASP A 212 4.77 23.78 3.29
N LEU A 213 4.83 22.68 4.04
CA LEU A 213 5.25 21.37 3.51
C LEU A 213 4.18 20.74 2.62
N GLU A 214 2.92 20.89 3.00
CA GLU A 214 1.77 20.45 2.21
C GLU A 214 1.68 21.20 0.87
N GLU A 215 1.86 22.52 0.89
CA GLU A 215 1.89 23.35 -0.32
C GLU A 215 3.04 22.94 -1.26
N ARG A 216 4.23 22.67 -0.73
CA ARG A 216 5.37 22.18 -1.54
C ARG A 216 5.13 20.80 -2.14
N ARG A 217 4.46 19.90 -1.42
CA ARG A 217 4.07 18.59 -1.96
C ARG A 217 3.11 18.76 -3.12
N PHE A 218 2.10 19.61 -2.94
CA PHE A 218 1.14 19.92 -4.00
C PHE A 218 1.80 20.54 -5.24
N GLU A 219 2.77 21.45 -5.06
CA GLU A 219 3.55 22.02 -6.17
C GLU A 219 4.33 20.95 -6.94
N PHE A 220 4.99 20.03 -6.22
CA PHE A 220 5.75 18.94 -6.83
C PHE A 220 4.84 18.02 -7.66
N ASP A 221 3.70 17.60 -7.11
CA ASP A 221 2.73 16.77 -7.82
C ASP A 221 2.18 17.47 -9.07
N LYS A 222 1.92 18.78 -8.97
CA LYS A 222 1.47 19.59 -10.10
C LYS A 222 2.53 19.68 -11.19
N GLU A 223 3.80 19.80 -10.82
CA GLU A 223 4.92 19.83 -11.77
C GLU A 223 5.14 18.46 -12.42
N GLU A 224 5.02 17.37 -11.65
CA GLU A 224 5.09 16.00 -12.17
C GLU A 224 3.99 15.75 -13.21
N ARG A 225 2.74 16.15 -12.93
CA ARG A 225 1.64 16.06 -13.90
C ARG A 225 1.93 16.85 -15.18
N ARG A 226 2.48 18.07 -15.07
CA ARG A 226 2.88 18.86 -16.24
C ARG A 226 3.97 18.19 -17.06
N ARG A 227 4.96 17.59 -16.40
CA ARG A 227 6.03 16.85 -17.07
C ARG A 227 5.49 15.63 -17.81
N ASN A 228 4.58 14.89 -17.19
CA ASN A 228 3.96 13.72 -17.81
C ASN A 228 3.12 14.12 -19.03
N LEU A 229 2.35 15.21 -18.95
CA LEU A 229 1.62 15.75 -20.10
C LEU A 229 2.58 16.13 -21.24
N ALA A 230 3.67 16.83 -20.95
CA ALA A 230 4.66 17.21 -21.96
C ALA A 230 5.34 15.99 -22.62
N ILE A 231 5.61 14.93 -21.87
CA ILE A 231 6.15 13.67 -22.41
C ILE A 231 5.14 13.01 -23.35
N ASN A 232 3.87 12.97 -22.97
CA ASN A 232 2.81 12.39 -23.78
C ASN A 232 2.58 13.17 -25.08
N GLU A 233 2.57 14.50 -25.00
CA GLU A 233 2.50 15.38 -26.18
C GLU A 233 3.69 15.12 -27.12
N ALA A 234 4.92 15.08 -26.59
CA ALA A 234 6.11 14.79 -27.40
C ALA A 234 6.08 13.39 -28.05
N ARG A 235 5.52 12.39 -27.35
CA ARG A 235 5.35 11.04 -27.89
C ARG A 235 4.36 11.04 -29.06
N LEU A 236 3.25 11.74 -28.91
CA LEU A 236 2.22 11.88 -29.94
C LEU A 236 2.76 12.60 -31.18
N ASP A 237 3.55 13.65 -31.00
CA ASP A 237 4.23 14.36 -32.11
C ASP A 237 5.20 13.46 -32.88
N LEU A 238 5.96 12.61 -32.18
CA LEU A 238 6.87 11.65 -32.82
C LEU A 238 6.11 10.58 -33.59
N GLU A 239 4.98 10.12 -33.06
CA GLU A 239 4.11 9.15 -33.73
C GLU A 239 3.50 9.74 -35.00
N GLN A 240 3.03 10.99 -34.96
CA GLN A 240 2.55 11.70 -36.15
C GLN A 240 3.64 11.84 -37.21
N LYS A 241 4.84 12.28 -36.83
CA LYS A 241 5.98 12.41 -37.76
C LYS A 241 6.37 11.06 -38.37
N ARG A 242 6.32 9.99 -37.58
CA ARG A 242 6.56 8.63 -38.06
C ARG A 242 5.51 8.24 -39.10
N PHE A 243 4.24 8.47 -38.80
CA PHE A 243 3.14 8.17 -39.73
C PHE A 243 3.26 8.96 -41.04
N GLU A 244 3.60 10.25 -40.98
CA GLU A 244 3.85 11.08 -42.17
C GLU A 244 5.02 10.55 -43.01
N ALA A 245 6.10 10.12 -42.37
CA ALA A 245 7.24 9.51 -43.05
C ALA A 245 6.85 8.19 -43.74
N GLU A 246 6.08 7.33 -43.06
CA GLU A 246 5.55 6.08 -43.61
C GLU A 246 4.65 6.35 -44.83
N LEU A 247 3.74 7.33 -44.75
CA LEU A 247 2.88 7.74 -45.86
C LEU A 247 3.70 8.24 -47.06
N ASN A 248 4.75 9.01 -46.81
CA ASN A 248 5.66 9.49 -47.86
C ASN A 248 6.41 8.36 -48.56
N ILE A 249 6.90 7.36 -47.79
CA ILE A 249 7.53 6.16 -48.35
C ILE A 249 6.53 5.41 -49.23
N PHE A 250 5.31 5.17 -48.75
CA PHE A 250 4.26 4.50 -49.49
C PHE A 250 3.91 5.23 -50.80
N ASN A 251 3.74 6.56 -50.74
CA ASN A 251 3.48 7.38 -51.93
C ASN A 251 4.62 7.33 -52.95
N ASN A 252 5.87 7.32 -52.50
CA ASN A 252 7.03 7.20 -53.38
C ASN A 252 7.12 5.81 -54.02
N GLN A 253 6.81 4.74 -53.28
CA GLN A 253 6.72 3.38 -53.82
C GLN A 253 5.63 3.27 -54.89
N ASN A 254 4.44 3.82 -54.64
CA ASN A 254 3.36 3.84 -55.64
C ASN A 254 3.75 4.60 -56.91
N LYS A 255 4.42 5.76 -56.79
CA LYS A 255 4.94 6.48 -57.94
C LYS A 255 5.94 5.65 -58.74
N LEU A 256 6.86 4.96 -58.06
CA LEU A 256 7.84 4.08 -58.70
C LEU A 256 7.15 2.93 -59.46
N MET A 257 6.18 2.27 -58.83
CA MET A 257 5.40 1.20 -59.46
C MET A 257 4.65 1.69 -60.70
N ASN A 258 3.99 2.85 -60.62
CA ASN A 258 3.31 3.46 -61.76
C ASN A 258 4.27 3.79 -62.91
N ASN A 259 5.47 4.28 -62.59
CA ASN A 259 6.49 4.55 -63.61
C ASN A 259 7.00 3.26 -64.26
N GLN A 260 7.20 2.19 -63.48
CA GLN A 260 7.58 0.87 -64.01
C GLN A 260 6.49 0.29 -64.93
N GLN A 261 5.21 0.40 -64.54
CA GLN A 261 4.09 -0.02 -65.38
C GLN A 261 4.04 0.72 -66.72
N LYS A 262 4.22 2.05 -66.70
CA LYS A 262 4.28 2.86 -67.94
C LYS A 262 5.43 2.47 -68.85
N LEU A 263 6.62 2.23 -68.29
CA LEU A 263 7.78 1.77 -69.07
C LEU A 263 7.51 0.41 -69.72
N MET A 264 6.89 -0.50 -68.98
CA MET A 264 6.51 -1.82 -69.49
C MET A 264 5.49 -1.70 -70.63
N GLU A 265 4.47 -0.85 -70.47
CA GLU A 265 3.46 -0.59 -71.51
C GLU A 265 4.08 -0.02 -72.79
N MET A 266 4.97 0.97 -72.68
CA MET A 266 5.69 1.51 -73.84
C MET A 266 6.57 0.46 -74.53
N ALA A 267 7.23 -0.42 -73.76
CA ALA A 267 8.02 -1.51 -74.33
C ALA A 267 7.14 -2.50 -75.12
N PHE A 268 5.97 -2.85 -74.59
CA PHE A 268 5.00 -3.69 -75.31
C PHE A 268 4.48 -3.03 -76.58
N GLN A 269 4.15 -1.74 -76.54
CA GLN A 269 3.72 -0.99 -77.74
C GLN A 269 4.81 -0.97 -78.82
N ASN A 270 6.07 -0.75 -78.42
CA ASN A 270 7.21 -0.77 -79.35
C ASN A 270 7.45 -2.15 -79.98
N LEU A 271 7.22 -3.24 -79.24
CA LEU A 271 7.31 -4.60 -79.79
C LEU A 271 6.18 -4.86 -80.78
N LYS A 272 4.95 -4.43 -80.47
CA LYS A 272 3.80 -4.57 -81.36
C LYS A 272 4.03 -3.88 -82.70
N ASN A 273 4.51 -2.64 -82.67
CA ASN A 273 4.78 -1.83 -83.87
C ASN A 273 5.92 -2.39 -84.75
N LYS A 274 6.78 -3.30 -84.24
CA LYS A 274 7.84 -3.93 -85.04
C LYS A 274 7.35 -5.15 -85.85
N HIS A 275 6.18 -5.69 -85.52
CA HIS A 275 5.61 -6.89 -86.14
C HIS A 275 4.52 -6.58 -87.16
N GLU A 276 4.11 -5.32 -87.27
CA GLU A 276 3.25 -4.79 -88.34
C GLU A 276 4.11 -4.22 -89.47
#